data_AF-A0A174BJE9-F1
#
_entry.id   AF-A0A174BJE9-F1
#
_cell.length_a   1.000
_cell.length_b   1.000
_cell.length_c   1.000
_cell.angle_alpha   90.00
_cell.angle_beta   90.00
_cell.angle_gamma   90.00
#
_symmetry.space_group_name_H-M   'P 1'
#
loop_
_entity.id
_entity.type
_entity.pdbx_description
1 polymer ?
#
loop_
_entity_poly.entity_id
_entity_poly.type
_entity_poly.pdbx_seq_one_letter_code
_entity_poly.pdbx_strand_id
1 'polypeptide(L)'
;MRDYINRNIRIDGRLIPYPVYTSWEYFELHDGIEDVEDFVDSNPAIEELVTQILALKQSCFLLRHTTHSCQSLSDSLFSLKLKLIKELKEKYNYNFDDVWMENLIGRI
;
A
#
# COMPACT_ATOMS: atom_id res chain seq x y z
N MET A 1 9.06 28.10 -2.55
CA MET A 1 7.98 27.19 -2.08
C MET A 1 7.30 26.63 -3.32
N ARG A 2 7.04 25.33 -3.44
CA ARG A 2 6.52 24.75 -4.70
C ARG A 2 5.11 25.29 -5.01
N ASP A 3 4.88 25.74 -6.24
CA ASP A 3 3.69 26.50 -6.66
C ASP A 3 2.33 25.81 -6.47
N TYR A 4 2.33 24.50 -6.22
CA TYR A 4 1.11 23.71 -6.03
C TYR A 4 0.61 23.69 -4.58
N ILE A 5 1.40 24.13 -3.59
CA ILE A 5 1.02 24.07 -2.16
C ILE A 5 -0.19 24.97 -1.85
N ASN A 6 -0.42 26.01 -2.66
CA ASN A 6 -1.54 26.95 -2.49
C ASN A 6 -2.69 26.70 -3.48
N ARG A 7 -2.70 25.56 -4.18
CA ARG A 7 -3.76 25.20 -5.14
C ARG A 7 -4.68 24.15 -4.53
N ASN A 8 -5.99 24.31 -4.74
CA ASN A 8 -6.95 23.24 -4.49
C ASN A 8 -6.77 22.16 -5.56
N ILE A 9 -5.96 21.15 -5.25
CA ILE A 9 -5.76 20.00 -6.12
C ILE A 9 -6.88 19.00 -5.80
N ARG A 10 -7.78 18.78 -6.75
CA ARG A 10 -8.77 17.71 -6.66
C ARG A 10 -8.13 16.42 -7.17
N ILE A 11 -7.78 15.51 -6.27
CA ILE A 11 -7.28 14.18 -6.62
C ILE A 11 -8.52 13.31 -6.91
N ASP A 12 -8.70 12.91 -8.17
CA ASP A 12 -9.71 11.92 -8.55
C ASP A 12 -9.07 10.53 -8.54
N GLY A 13 -9.44 9.69 -7.57
CA GLY A 13 -8.92 8.33 -7.42
C GLY A 13 -9.16 7.44 -8.65
N ARG A 14 -10.11 7.78 -9.52
CA ARG A 14 -10.42 7.03 -10.76
C ARG A 14 -9.39 7.26 -11.88
N LEU A 15 -8.56 8.30 -11.76
CA LEU A 15 -7.49 8.59 -12.73
C LEU A 15 -6.16 7.95 -12.33
N ILE A 16 -6.12 7.22 -11.22
CA ILE A 16 -4.95 6.49 -10.77
C ILE A 16 -4.86 5.19 -11.61
N PRO A 17 -3.81 4.99 -12.43
CA PRO A 17 -3.72 3.87 -13.37
C PRO A 17 -3.29 2.56 -12.68
N TYR A 18 -3.64 2.40 -11.40
CA TYR A 18 -3.44 1.16 -10.64
C TYR A 18 -4.56 1.02 -9.62
N PRO A 19 -4.97 -0.23 -9.29
CA PRO A 19 -6.02 -0.46 -8.32
C PRO A 19 -5.55 -0.08 -6.91
N VAL A 20 -6.29 0.82 -6.26
CA VAL A 20 -6.09 1.20 -4.86
C VAL A 20 -6.80 0.15 -4.02
N TYR A 21 -6.04 -0.51 -3.13
CA TYR A 21 -6.56 -1.50 -2.18
C TYR A 21 -6.42 -0.96 -0.75
N THR A 22 -7.44 -1.21 0.04
CA THR A 22 -7.43 -1.13 1.49
C THR A 22 -6.94 -2.44 2.11
N SER A 23 -6.52 -2.40 3.38
CA SER A 23 -6.20 -3.62 4.14
C SER A 23 -7.39 -4.57 4.20
N TRP A 24 -8.61 -4.04 4.29
CA TRP A 24 -9.84 -4.82 4.34
C TRP A 24 -10.06 -5.63 3.05
N GLU A 25 -9.95 -4.98 1.89
CA GLU A 25 -10.05 -5.66 0.59
C GLU A 25 -8.91 -6.68 0.41
N TYR A 26 -7.72 -6.41 0.95
CA TYR A 26 -6.64 -7.38 0.95
C TYR A 26 -7.02 -8.63 1.78
N PHE A 27 -7.50 -8.45 3.02
CA PHE A 27 -7.91 -9.55 3.87
C PHE A 27 -9.07 -10.36 3.28
N GLU A 28 -10.06 -9.70 2.70
CA GLU A 28 -11.19 -10.36 2.08
C GLU A 28 -10.77 -11.13 0.80
N LEU A 29 -10.13 -10.44 -0.14
CA LEU A 29 -9.92 -10.97 -1.50
C LEU A 29 -8.68 -11.86 -1.61
N HIS A 30 -7.62 -11.57 -0.85
CA HIS A 30 -6.39 -12.35 -0.88
C HIS A 30 -6.36 -13.43 0.21
N ASP A 31 -6.60 -13.05 1.46
CA ASP A 31 -6.52 -13.99 2.57
C ASP A 31 -7.80 -14.84 2.73
N GLY A 32 -8.89 -14.46 2.06
CA GLY A 32 -10.16 -15.18 2.10
C GLY A 32 -10.85 -15.08 3.46
N ILE A 33 -10.64 -13.98 4.19
CA ILE A 33 -11.24 -13.75 5.49
C ILE A 33 -12.70 -13.33 5.30
N GLU A 34 -13.63 -14.17 5.75
CA GLU A 34 -15.07 -13.91 5.64
C GLU A 34 -15.54 -12.81 6.60
N ASP A 35 -15.02 -12.81 7.84
CA ASP A 35 -15.31 -11.79 8.86
C ASP A 35 -14.07 -10.93 9.11
N VAL A 36 -13.89 -9.94 8.23
CA VAL A 36 -12.75 -9.02 8.29
C VAL A 36 -12.81 -8.14 9.54
N GLU A 37 -14.00 -7.79 10.01
CA GLU A 37 -14.19 -6.93 11.19
C GLU A 37 -13.64 -7.63 12.44
N ASP A 38 -14.06 -8.89 12.70
CA ASP A 38 -13.56 -9.68 13.82
C ASP A 38 -12.04 -9.93 13.73
N PHE A 39 -11.54 -10.18 12.51
CA PHE A 39 -10.10 -10.33 12.29
C PHE A 39 -9.32 -9.06 12.62
N VAL A 40 -9.78 -7.90 12.18
CA VAL A 40 -9.14 -6.60 12.43
C VAL A 40 -9.17 -6.26 13.91
N ASP A 41 -10.31 -6.45 14.57
CA ASP A 41 -10.46 -6.19 16.00
C ASP A 41 -9.56 -7.10 16.84
N SER A 42 -9.39 -8.36 16.41
CA SER A 42 -8.50 -9.33 17.05
C SER A 42 -7.02 -9.08 16.73
N ASN A 43 -6.71 -8.45 15.59
CA ASN A 43 -5.36 -8.29 15.07
C ASN A 43 -5.03 -6.84 14.63
N PRO A 44 -5.22 -5.84 15.50
CA PRO A 44 -5.11 -4.43 15.11
C PRO A 44 -3.71 -4.05 14.62
N ALA A 45 -2.67 -4.69 15.17
CA ALA A 45 -1.29 -4.43 14.75
C ALA A 45 -0.96 -5.03 13.36
N ILE A 46 -1.60 -6.15 12.98
CA ILE A 46 -1.46 -6.70 11.62
C ILE A 46 -2.15 -5.76 10.64
N GLU A 47 -3.39 -5.34 10.96
CA GLU A 47 -4.14 -4.38 10.13
C GLU A 47 -3.33 -3.11 9.89
N GLU A 48 -2.79 -2.50 10.95
CA GLU A 48 -2.03 -1.26 10.84
C GLU A 48 -0.82 -1.42 9.91
N LEU A 49 -0.04 -2.48 10.09
CA LEU A 49 1.14 -2.74 9.29
C LEU A 49 0.81 -3.06 7.83
N VAL A 50 -0.24 -3.85 7.57
CA VAL A 50 -0.71 -4.15 6.21
C VAL A 50 -1.19 -2.86 5.53
N THR A 51 -1.94 -2.02 6.22
CA THR A 51 -2.36 -0.70 5.74
C THR A 51 -1.17 0.17 5.38
N GLN A 52 -0.14 0.23 6.24
CA GLN A 52 1.08 0.98 5.96
C GLN A 52 1.85 0.43 4.75
N ILE A 53 1.98 -0.90 4.62
CA ILE A 53 2.65 -1.55 3.50
C ILE A 53 1.94 -1.21 2.18
N LEU A 54 0.60 -1.32 2.15
CA LEU A 54 -0.22 -0.97 0.99
C LEU A 54 -0.03 0.51 0.62
N ALA A 55 -0.16 1.42 1.59
CA ALA A 55 0.02 2.84 1.36
C ALA A 55 1.42 3.18 0.81
N LEU A 56 2.48 2.53 1.30
CA LEU A 56 3.84 2.71 0.79
C LEU A 56 3.99 2.21 -0.64
N LYS A 57 3.38 1.06 -0.99
CA LYS A 57 3.39 0.52 -2.36
C LYS A 57 2.73 1.49 -3.33
N GLN A 58 1.53 1.97 -2.97
CA GLN A 58 0.74 2.94 -3.71
C GLN A 58 1.50 4.26 -3.90
N SER A 59 2.15 4.74 -2.84
CA SER A 59 3.00 5.94 -2.88
C SER A 59 4.21 5.76 -3.79
N CYS A 60 4.90 4.61 -3.71
CA CYS A 60 6.02 4.30 -4.60
C CYS A 60 5.62 4.35 -6.07
N PHE A 61 4.48 3.75 -6.41
CA PHE A 61 3.97 3.75 -7.78
C PHE A 61 3.71 5.18 -8.26
N LEU A 62 2.97 5.98 -7.48
CA LEU A 62 2.66 7.36 -7.84
C LEU A 62 3.91 8.20 -8.02
N LEU A 63 4.89 8.13 -7.11
CA LEU A 63 6.12 8.91 -7.19
C LEU A 63 6.92 8.61 -8.46
N ARG A 64 6.96 7.34 -8.88
CA ARG A 64 7.68 6.91 -10.10
C ARG A 64 6.97 7.32 -11.39
N HIS A 65 5.63 7.41 -11.38
CA HIS A 65 4.85 7.70 -12.59
C HIS A 65 4.45 9.17 -12.74
N THR A 66 4.50 9.97 -11.67
CA THR A 66 4.08 11.38 -11.71
C THR A 66 5.25 12.36 -11.77
N THR A 67 6.48 11.94 -11.47
CA THR A 67 7.63 12.86 -11.39
C THR A 67 8.94 12.20 -11.82
N HIS A 68 9.72 12.89 -12.66
CA HIS A 68 11.04 12.42 -13.11
C HIS A 68 12.15 12.54 -12.03
N SER A 69 11.88 13.14 -10.87
CA SER A 69 12.92 13.53 -9.89
C SER A 69 12.67 13.05 -8.45
N CYS A 70 11.83 12.02 -8.26
CA CYS A 70 11.54 11.47 -6.92
C CYS A 70 12.06 10.04 -6.72
N GLN A 71 13.06 9.61 -7.51
CA GLN A 71 13.64 8.28 -7.41
C GLN A 71 14.11 7.94 -5.99
N SER A 72 14.89 8.83 -5.36
CA SER A 72 15.39 8.62 -3.99
C SER A 72 14.29 8.53 -2.94
N LEU A 73 13.20 9.28 -3.09
CA LEU A 73 12.03 9.17 -2.21
C LEU A 73 11.36 7.82 -2.38
N SER A 74 11.12 7.39 -3.63
CA SER A 74 10.53 6.07 -3.88
C SER A 74 11.42 4.94 -3.38
N ASP A 75 12.74 5.01 -3.55
CA ASP A 75 13.66 3.97 -3.07
C ASP A 75 13.67 3.87 -1.54
N SER A 76 13.57 5.02 -0.85
CA SER A 76 13.46 5.06 0.61
C SER A 76 12.15 4.45 1.11
N LEU A 77 11.02 4.80 0.48
CA LEU A 77 9.71 4.21 0.81
C LEU A 77 9.66 2.71 0.51
N PHE A 78 10.26 2.28 -0.60
CA PHE A 78 10.38 0.86 -0.94
C PHE A 78 11.20 0.10 0.12
N SER A 79 12.30 0.69 0.58
CA SER A 79 13.12 0.11 1.66
C SER A 79 12.35 0.00 2.97
N LEU A 80 11.52 1.01 3.30
CA LEU A 80 10.64 0.95 4.47
C LEU A 80 9.59 -0.15 4.32
N LYS A 81 8.96 -0.29 3.15
CA LYS A 81 8.00 -1.36 2.85
C LYS A 81 8.58 -2.74 3.17
N LEU A 82 9.80 -3.01 2.69
CA LEU A 82 10.48 -4.29 2.94
C LEU A 82 10.76 -4.54 4.44
N LYS A 83 11.08 -3.48 5.20
CA LYS A 83 11.26 -3.59 6.66
C LYS A 83 9.96 -3.94 7.36
N LEU A 84 8.84 -3.32 6.96
CA LEU A 84 7.53 -3.61 7.55
C LEU A 84 7.05 -5.02 7.20
N ILE A 85 7.25 -5.49 5.96
CA ILE A 85 6.95 -6.88 5.58
C ILE A 85 7.74 -7.87 6.44
N LYS A 86 9.04 -7.58 6.65
CA LYS A 86 9.88 -8.40 7.52
C LYS A 86 9.38 -8.39 8.97
N GLU A 87 9.04 -7.22 9.51
CA GLU A 87 8.49 -7.08 10.85
C GLU A 87 7.18 -7.85 11.04
N LEU A 88 6.28 -7.74 10.06
CA LEU A 88 5.01 -8.45 10.02
C LEU A 88 5.22 -9.98 10.11
N LYS A 89 6.21 -10.47 9.37
CA LYS A 89 6.59 -11.89 9.40
C LYS A 89 7.22 -12.30 10.72
N GLU A 90 8.17 -11.53 11.24
CA GLU A 90 8.94 -11.90 12.44
C GLU A 90 8.13 -11.80 13.72
N LYS A 91 7.29 -10.77 13.87
CA LYS A 91 6.53 -10.51 15.10
C LYS A 91 5.19 -11.22 15.15
N TYR A 92 4.50 -11.30 14.01
CA TYR A 92 3.12 -11.77 13.94
C TYR A 92 2.97 -13.07 13.15
N ASN A 93 4.06 -13.62 12.60
CA ASN A 93 4.07 -14.78 11.71
C ASN A 93 3.12 -14.64 10.50
N TYR A 94 2.79 -13.41 10.13
CA TYR A 94 1.89 -13.12 9.03
C TYR A 94 2.69 -12.91 7.74
N ASN A 95 2.25 -13.54 6.64
CA ASN A 95 2.93 -13.47 5.34
C ASN A 95 2.19 -12.48 4.43
N PHE A 96 2.76 -11.29 4.23
CA PHE A 96 2.25 -10.38 3.20
C PHE A 96 2.72 -10.83 1.81
N ASP A 97 1.78 -11.11 0.91
CA ASP A 97 2.04 -11.44 -0.48
C ASP A 97 2.17 -10.18 -1.36
N ASP A 98 3.40 -9.70 -1.48
CA ASP A 98 3.73 -8.55 -2.34
C ASP A 98 3.61 -8.88 -3.83
N VAL A 99 3.78 -10.15 -4.22
CA VAL A 99 3.76 -10.60 -5.62
C VAL A 99 2.34 -10.61 -6.16
N TRP A 100 1.40 -11.12 -5.38
CA TRP A 100 -0.03 -11.05 -5.71
C TRP A 100 -0.45 -9.61 -5.99
N MET A 101 -0.02 -8.67 -5.15
CA MET A 101 -0.30 -7.25 -5.33
C MET A 101 0.32 -6.65 -6.61
N GLU A 102 1.52 -7.07 -7.03
CA GLU A 102 2.14 -6.61 -8.29
C GLU A 102 1.36 -7.12 -9.52
N ASN A 103 0.84 -8.35 -9.46
CA ASN A 103 0.10 -8.95 -10.58
C ASN A 103 -1.24 -8.25 -10.89
N LEU A 104 -1.76 -7.46 -9.96
CA LEU A 104 -2.98 -6.68 -10.13
C LEU A 104 -2.76 -5.42 -10.97
N ILE A 105 -1.52 -4.94 -11.06
CA ILE A 105 -1.14 -3.71 -11.80
C ILE A 105 -1.14 -3.96 -13.33
N GLY A 106 -1.08 -5.22 -13.78
CA GLY A 106 -1.02 -5.61 -15.20
C GLY A 106 -2.33 -6.17 -15.79
N ARG A 107 -3.44 -6.16 -15.04
CA ARG A 107 -4.74 -6.70 -15.48
C ARG A 107 -5.74 -5.62 -15.95
N ILE A 108 -5.30 -4.37 -16.08
CA ILE A 108 -6.09 -3.22 -16.55
C ILE A 108 -5.59 -2.79 -17.93
#